data_AF-A0A316PRD4-F1
#
_entry.id   AF-A0A316PRD4-F1
#
_cell.length_a   1.000
_cell.length_b   1.000
_cell.length_c   1.000
_cell.angle_alpha   90.00
_cell.angle_beta   90.00
_cell.angle_gamma   90.00
#
_symmetry.space_group_name_H-M   'P 1'
#
loop_
_entity.id
_entity.type
_entity.pdbx_description
1 polymer ?
#
loop_
_entity_poly.entity_id
_entity_poly.type
_entity_poly.pdbx_seq_one_letter_code
_entity_poly.pdbx_strand_id
1 'polypeptide(L)'
;MWVDLVGAIITSVFALVGVFIGAKLTSASSSKQEEKKILSEFYADVFIAYSNYAICQNNENLANIISACEKTKLLCSKKSEEVLNTLEYAVTRAHPVPAECKNIVVQLRESAKEDVRNR
;
A
#
# COMPACT_ATOMS: atom_id res chain seq x y z
N MET A 1 4.12 22.19 -52.27
CA MET A 1 5.53 21.95 -51.83
C MET A 1 5.85 22.65 -50.50
N TRP A 2 5.82 23.98 -50.39
CA TRP A 2 6.09 24.66 -49.10
C TRP A 2 5.00 24.44 -48.03
N VAL A 3 3.73 24.40 -48.44
CA VAL A 3 2.59 24.16 -47.54
C VAL A 3 2.64 22.73 -46.96
N ASP A 4 3.03 21.75 -47.77
CA ASP A 4 3.16 20.34 -47.35
C ASP A 4 4.31 20.14 -46.35
N LEU A 5 5.42 20.86 -46.53
CA LEU A 5 6.57 20.82 -45.62
C LEU A 5 6.23 21.40 -44.25
N VAL A 6 5.50 22.53 -44.21
CA VAL A 6 5.05 23.14 -42.96
C VAL A 6 4.05 22.23 -42.24
N GLY A 7 3.12 21.60 -42.98
CA GLY A 7 2.20 20.62 -42.42
C GLY A 7 2.91 19.42 -41.78
N ALA A 8 3.92 18.87 -42.45
CA ALA A 8 4.71 17.74 -41.95
C ALA A 8 5.53 18.08 -40.69
N ILE A 9 6.07 19.30 -40.60
CA ILE A 9 6.80 19.76 -39.40
C ILE A 9 5.84 19.88 -38.21
N ILE A 10 4.66 20.49 -38.43
CA ILE A 10 3.66 20.66 -37.37
C ILE A 10 3.20 19.30 -36.84
N THR A 11 2.83 18.36 -37.72
CA THR A 11 2.38 17.02 -37.30
C THR A 11 3.48 16.26 -36.55
N SER A 12 4.74 16.38 -36.98
CA SER A 12 5.89 15.77 -36.30
C SER A 12 6.09 16.34 -34.88
N VAL A 13 6.01 17.66 -34.70
CA VAL A 13 6.13 18.29 -33.38
C VAL A 13 4.99 17.86 -32.46
N PHE A 14 3.74 17.85 -32.94
CA PHE A 14 2.61 17.39 -32.14
C PHE A 14 2.70 15.91 -31.79
N ALA A 15 3.21 15.07 -32.70
CA ALA A 15 3.46 13.65 -32.41
C ALA A 15 4.50 13.46 -31.28
N LEU A 16 5.60 14.21 -31.32
CA LEU A 16 6.63 14.18 -30.26
C LEU A 16 6.07 14.64 -28.90
N VAL A 17 5.28 15.70 -28.88
CA VAL A 17 4.61 16.18 -27.65
C VAL A 17 3.64 15.12 -27.13
N GLY A 18 2.84 14.50 -28.01
CA GLY A 18 1.92 13.42 -27.64
C GLY A 18 2.65 12.21 -27.03
N VAL A 19 3.76 11.78 -27.63
CA VAL A 19 4.61 10.70 -27.08
C VAL A 19 5.17 11.08 -25.72
N PHE A 20 5.67 12.30 -25.55
CA PHE A 20 6.24 12.76 -24.28
C PHE A 20 5.20 12.82 -23.15
N ILE A 21 4.02 13.38 -23.42
CA ILE A 21 2.91 13.43 -22.45
C ILE A 21 2.44 12.02 -22.12
N GLY A 22 2.25 11.17 -23.13
CA GLY A 22 1.85 9.78 -22.96
C GLY A 22 2.84 8.98 -22.11
N ALA A 23 4.14 9.14 -22.37
CA ALA A 23 5.20 8.51 -21.58
C ALA A 23 5.17 8.98 -20.12
N LYS A 24 5.06 10.29 -19.86
CA LYS A 24 4.95 10.84 -18.50
C LYS A 24 3.72 10.35 -17.76
N LEU A 25 2.56 10.32 -18.42
CA LEU A 25 1.31 9.83 -17.84
C LEU A 25 1.42 8.33 -17.51
N THR A 26 2.00 7.55 -18.42
CA THR A 26 2.21 6.11 -18.25
C THR A 26 3.15 5.84 -17.08
N SER A 27 4.30 6.51 -17.00
CA SER A 27 5.24 6.37 -15.88
C SER A 27 4.60 6.74 -14.54
N ALA A 28 3.85 7.84 -14.48
CA ALA A 28 3.15 8.25 -13.26
C ALA A 28 2.05 7.25 -12.86
N SER A 29 1.29 6.75 -13.83
CA SER A 29 0.26 5.73 -13.61
C SER A 29 0.86 4.42 -13.11
N SER A 30 1.94 3.95 -13.75
CA SER A 30 2.63 2.71 -13.36
C SER A 30 3.19 2.80 -11.95
N SER A 31 3.82 3.93 -11.60
CA SER A 31 4.36 4.16 -10.26
C SER A 31 3.26 4.12 -9.19
N LYS A 32 2.11 4.77 -9.43
CA LYS A 32 0.97 4.71 -8.50
C LYS A 32 0.40 3.30 -8.36
N GLN A 33 0.29 2.57 -9.46
CA GLN A 33 -0.23 1.21 -9.44
C GLN A 33 0.71 0.25 -8.71
N GLU A 34 2.01 0.41 -8.90
CA GLU A 34 3.06 -0.34 -8.17
C GLU A 34 3.02 -0.04 -6.68
N GLU A 35 2.93 1.24 -6.31
CA GLU A 35 2.83 1.67 -4.92
C GLU A 35 1.57 1.10 -4.22
N LYS A 36 0.43 1.10 -4.92
CA LYS A 36 -0.84 0.52 -4.45
C LYS A 36 -0.75 -1.00 -4.29
N LYS A 37 -0.03 -1.67 -5.20
CA LYS A 37 0.25 -3.11 -5.14
C LYS A 37 1.12 -3.45 -3.93
N ILE A 38 2.26 -2.77 -3.75
CA ILE A 38 3.18 -2.98 -2.63
C ILE A 38 2.45 -2.76 -1.29
N LEU A 39 1.67 -1.69 -1.17
CA LEU A 39 0.91 -1.44 0.06
C LEU A 39 -0.13 -2.55 0.34
N SER A 40 -0.79 -3.06 -0.70
CA SER A 40 -1.74 -4.17 -0.57
C SER A 40 -1.05 -5.45 -0.10
N GLU A 41 0.16 -5.73 -0.62
CA GLU A 41 0.98 -6.87 -0.19
C GLU A 41 1.40 -6.74 1.28
N PHE A 42 1.80 -5.54 1.72
CA PHE A 42 2.20 -5.30 3.11
C PHE A 42 1.04 -5.51 4.09
N TYR A 43 -0.17 -5.04 3.73
CA TYR A 43 -1.37 -5.35 4.51
C TYR A 43 -1.69 -6.85 4.53
N ALA A 44 -1.51 -7.55 3.41
CA ALA A 44 -1.68 -8.99 3.36
C ALA A 44 -0.74 -9.71 4.33
N ASP A 45 0.53 -9.29 4.39
CA ASP A 45 1.53 -9.82 5.33
C ASP A 45 1.05 -9.67 6.79
N VAL A 46 0.49 -8.50 7.17
CA VAL A 46 -0.05 -8.28 8.52
C VAL A 46 -1.22 -9.24 8.81
N PHE A 47 -2.15 -9.41 7.86
CA PHE A 47 -3.31 -10.29 8.06
C PHE A 47 -2.91 -11.77 8.16
N ILE A 48 -1.92 -12.21 7.38
CA ILE A 48 -1.38 -13.56 7.44
C ILE A 48 -0.66 -13.76 8.78
N ALA A 49 0.23 -12.84 9.16
CA ALA A 49 0.97 -12.91 10.41
C ALA A 49 0.04 -12.93 11.63
N TYR A 50 -1.00 -12.09 11.63
CA TYR A 50 -2.02 -12.11 12.66
C TYR A 50 -2.78 -13.43 12.72
N SER A 51 -3.14 -14.00 11.57
CA SER A 51 -3.86 -15.28 11.52
C SER A 51 -3.01 -16.41 12.12
N ASN A 52 -1.71 -16.44 11.79
CA ASN A 52 -0.77 -17.41 12.36
C ASN A 52 -0.60 -17.23 13.87
N TYR A 53 -0.46 -15.98 14.33
CA TYR A 53 -0.41 -15.65 15.76
C TYR A 53 -1.69 -16.05 16.51
N ALA A 54 -2.86 -15.81 15.92
CA ALA A 54 -4.14 -16.16 16.52
C ALA A 54 -4.31 -17.69 16.68
N ILE A 55 -3.73 -18.48 15.78
CA ILE A 55 -3.71 -19.95 15.86
C ILE A 55 -2.68 -20.43 16.89
N CYS A 56 -1.48 -19.86 16.88
CA CYS A 56 -0.37 -20.27 17.74
C CYS A 56 0.40 -19.05 18.28
N GLN A 57 0.20 -18.76 19.56
CA GLN A 57 0.84 -17.64 20.24
C GLN A 57 2.24 -18.03 20.73
N ASN A 58 3.21 -17.98 19.83
CA ASN A 58 4.63 -18.19 20.13
C ASN A 58 5.45 -16.93 19.77
N ASN A 59 6.70 -16.90 20.22
CA ASN A 59 7.59 -15.74 20.03
C ASN A 59 7.88 -15.47 18.54
N GLU A 60 7.92 -16.50 17.71
CA GLU A 60 8.15 -16.36 16.26
C GLU A 60 6.98 -15.65 15.58
N ASN A 61 5.75 -16.10 15.85
CA ASN A 61 4.54 -15.47 15.32
C ASN A 61 4.34 -14.06 15.87
N LEU A 62 4.72 -13.81 17.13
CA LEU A 62 4.74 -12.47 17.70
C LEU A 62 5.76 -11.56 16.98
N ALA A 63 6.97 -12.05 16.72
CA ALA A 63 7.95 -11.30 15.96
C ALA A 63 7.48 -11.02 14.52
N ASN A 64 6.86 -12.01 13.88
CA ASN A 64 6.33 -11.89 12.52
C ASN A 64 5.23 -10.83 12.42
N ILE A 65 4.30 -10.78 13.37
CA ILE A 65 3.24 -9.75 13.34
C ILE A 65 3.82 -8.34 13.57
N ILE A 66 4.76 -8.17 14.51
CA ILE A 66 5.43 -6.88 14.75
C ILE A 66 6.19 -6.43 13.50
N SER A 67 6.97 -7.34 12.90
CA SER A 67 7.73 -7.04 11.68
C SER A 67 6.82 -6.63 10.52
N ALA A 68 5.70 -7.35 10.31
CA ALA A 68 4.73 -6.99 9.29
C ALA A 68 4.07 -5.62 9.54
N CYS A 69 3.79 -5.30 10.82
CA CYS A 69 3.25 -4.00 11.19
C CYS A 69 4.24 -2.87 10.89
N GLU A 70 5.48 -2.96 11.38
CA GLU A 70 6.55 -1.99 11.11
C GLU A 70 6.80 -1.80 9.61
N LYS A 71 6.84 -2.90 8.85
CA LYS A 71 6.96 -2.87 7.39
C LYS A 71 5.81 -2.08 6.74
N THR A 72 4.58 -2.26 7.22
CA THR A 72 3.40 -1.58 6.68
C THR A 72 3.39 -0.08 7.03
N LYS A 73 3.88 0.30 8.22
CA LYS A 73 4.00 1.71 8.66
C LYS A 73 4.88 2.56 7.75
N LEU A 74 5.80 1.96 6.98
CA LEU A 74 6.64 2.69 6.02
C LEU A 74 5.85 3.34 4.89
N LEU A 75 4.65 2.82 4.57
CA LEU A 75 3.86 3.26 3.43
C LEU A 75 2.41 3.60 3.79
N CYS A 76 1.86 3.12 4.90
CA CYS A 76 0.45 3.40 5.19
C CYS A 76 0.19 4.87 5.56
N SER A 77 -1.08 5.26 5.63
CA SER A 77 -1.44 6.58 6.17
C SER A 77 -1.18 6.64 7.68
N LYS A 78 -1.14 7.86 8.23
CA LYS A 78 -1.00 8.06 9.68
C LYS A 78 -2.11 7.40 10.49
N LYS A 79 -3.34 7.41 9.96
CA LYS A 79 -4.50 6.75 10.56
C LYS A 79 -4.27 5.23 10.68
N SER A 80 -3.80 4.59 9.61
CA SER A 80 -3.49 3.16 9.65
C SER A 80 -2.30 2.85 10.55
N GLU A 81 -1.30 3.74 10.62
CA GLU A 81 -0.16 3.62 11.53
C GLU A 81 -0.62 3.59 13.00
N GLU A 82 -1.58 4.43 13.38
CA GLU A 82 -2.17 4.43 14.73
C GLU A 82 -2.88 3.10 15.05
N VAL A 83 -3.61 2.54 14.08
CA VAL A 83 -4.27 1.24 14.24
C VAL A 83 -3.22 0.11 14.37
N LEU A 84 -2.14 0.16 13.60
CA LEU A 84 -1.03 -0.79 13.69
C LEU A 84 -0.30 -0.71 15.04
N ASN A 85 -0.05 0.50 15.55
CA ASN A 85 0.51 0.70 16.90
C ASN A 85 -0.39 0.09 17.98
N THR A 86 -1.70 0.25 17.82
CA THR A 86 -2.69 -0.34 18.75
C THR A 86 -2.67 -1.87 18.68
N LEU A 87 -2.51 -2.44 17.47
CA LEU A 87 -2.39 -3.88 17.28
C LEU A 87 -1.13 -4.43 17.94
N GLU A 88 0.03 -3.82 17.69
CA GLU A 88 1.30 -4.20 18.29
C GLU A 88 1.24 -4.19 19.82
N TYR A 89 0.69 -3.13 20.40
CA TYR A 89 0.48 -3.06 21.85
C TYR A 89 -0.43 -4.20 22.34
N ALA A 90 -1.54 -4.46 21.65
CA ALA A 90 -2.50 -5.49 22.04
C ALA A 90 -1.91 -6.91 22.00
N VAL A 91 -1.02 -7.22 21.06
CA VAL A 91 -0.38 -8.55 20.93
C VAL A 91 0.86 -8.72 21.80
N THR A 92 1.51 -7.63 22.23
CA THR A 92 2.73 -7.67 23.06
C THR A 92 2.47 -7.59 24.57
N ARG A 93 1.26 -7.22 24.98
CA ARG A 93 0.92 -7.13 26.41
C ARG A 93 0.98 -8.49 27.11
N ALA A 94 1.15 -8.48 28.44
CA ALA A 94 1.28 -9.69 29.26
C ALA A 94 0.10 -10.69 29.09
N HIS A 95 -1.12 -10.19 28.88
CA HIS A 95 -2.31 -10.99 28.66
C HIS A 95 -3.11 -10.47 27.45
N PRO A 96 -2.75 -10.85 26.21
CA PRO A 96 -3.50 -10.47 25.00
C PRO A 96 -4.95 -10.96 25.08
N VAL A 97 -5.93 -10.11 24.75
CA VAL A 97 -7.35 -10.52 24.69
C VAL A 97 -7.70 -10.75 23.22
N PRO A 98 -7.97 -11.99 22.78
CA PRO A 98 -8.18 -12.30 21.37
C PRO A 98 -9.30 -11.50 20.71
N ALA A 99 -10.39 -11.23 21.44
CA ALA A 99 -11.52 -10.45 20.93
C ALA A 99 -11.12 -8.98 20.62
N GLU A 100 -10.24 -8.40 21.43
CA GLU A 100 -9.74 -7.04 21.24
C GLU A 100 -8.81 -6.97 20.03
N CYS A 101 -7.84 -7.88 19.93
CA CYS A 101 -6.95 -7.95 18.76
C CYS A 101 -7.75 -8.15 17.47
N LYS A 102 -8.78 -9.00 17.49
CA LYS A 102 -9.69 -9.19 16.36
C LYS A 102 -10.39 -7.88 15.96
N ASN A 103 -10.90 -7.13 16.94
CA ASN A 103 -11.56 -5.86 16.67
C ASN A 103 -10.58 -4.83 16.06
N ILE A 104 -9.35 -4.77 16.56
CA ILE A 104 -8.31 -3.91 15.99
C ILE A 104 -8.00 -4.32 14.55
N VAL A 105 -7.88 -5.61 14.25
CA VAL A 105 -7.65 -6.11 12.88
C VAL A 105 -8.83 -5.80 11.96
N VAL A 106 -10.07 -5.79 12.46
CA VAL A 106 -11.23 -5.32 11.70
C VAL A 106 -11.12 -3.83 11.38
N GLN A 107 -10.72 -3.00 12.34
CA GLN A 107 -10.48 -1.56 12.09
C GLN A 107 -9.35 -1.35 11.08
N LEU A 108 -8.27 -2.13 11.18
CA LEU A 108 -7.14 -2.11 10.25
C LEU A 108 -7.59 -2.45 8.83
N ARG A 109 -8.52 -3.39 8.67
CA ARG A 109 -9.07 -3.72 7.36
C ARG A 109 -9.80 -2.53 6.73
N GLU A 110 -10.54 -1.77 7.52
CA GLU A 110 -11.24 -0.59 7.00
C GLU A 110 -10.27 0.55 6.66
N SER A 111 -9.25 0.78 7.48
CA SER A 111 -8.20 1.79 7.18
C SER A 111 -7.35 1.38 5.97
N ALA A 112 -7.02 0.09 5.83
CA ALA A 112 -6.31 -0.45 4.68
C ALA A 112 -7.06 -0.25 3.37
N LYS A 113 -8.38 -0.47 3.34
CA LYS A 113 -9.22 -0.20 2.17
C LYS A 113 -9.18 1.28 1.78
N GLU A 114 -9.18 2.17 2.77
CA GLU A 114 -9.09 3.62 2.55
C GLU A 114 -7.74 4.01 1.95
N ASP A 115 -6.64 3.52 2.54
CA ASP A 115 -5.29 3.80 2.06
C ASP A 115 -5.07 3.29 0.63
N VAL A 116 -5.49 2.06 0.35
CA VAL A 116 -5.38 1.48 -0.99
C VAL A 116 -6.22 2.27 -1.97
N ARG A 117 -7.46 2.64 -1.64
CA ARG A 117 -8.35 3.38 -2.55
C ARG A 117 -7.85 4.79 -2.86
N ASN A 118 -7.30 5.49 -1.86
CA ASN A 118 -6.96 6.91 -1.93
C ASN A 118 -5.51 7.21 -2.35
N ARG A 119 -4.68 6.19 -2.61
CA ARG A 119 -3.39 6.32 -3.30
C ARG A 119 -3.54 6.40 -4.83
#